data_AF-A0A2V8ZYH1-F1
#
_entry.id   AF-A0A2V8ZYH1-F1
#
_cell.length_a   1.000
_cell.length_b   1.000
_cell.length_c   1.000
_cell.angle_alpha   90.00
_cell.angle_beta   90.00
_cell.angle_gamma   90.00
#
_symmetry.space_group_name_H-M   'P 1'
#
loop_
_entity.id
_entity.type
_entity.pdbx_description
1 polymer ?
#
loop_
_entity_poly.entity_id
_entity_poly.type
_entity_poly.pdbx_seq_one_letter_code
_entity_poly.pdbx_strand_id
1 'polypeptide(L)'
;MARASIAVKKVTATDLRDKLKTYLKEATANRVVLVENRRQPPKYLVDKDFLDSLVNERESMLATLEILADRELTDRLLTLSKTIDEDVAAGRLLTTADVFGK
;
A
#
# COMPACT_ATOMS: atom_id res chain seq x y z
N MET A 1 -6.24 -1.57 10.56
CA MET A 1 -6.21 -0.33 9.76
C MET A 1 -7.64 0.15 9.54
N ALA A 2 -7.93 1.40 9.88
CA ALA A 2 -9.26 1.97 9.65
C ALA A 2 -9.56 1.95 8.15
N ARG A 3 -10.72 1.43 7.75
CA ARG A 3 -11.19 1.45 6.37
C ARG A 3 -11.42 2.91 5.98
N ALA A 4 -10.41 3.56 5.42
CA ALA A 4 -10.56 4.89 4.85
C ALA A 4 -11.47 4.74 3.62
N SER A 5 -12.72 5.15 3.74
CA SER A 5 -13.62 5.19 2.59
C SER A 5 -13.10 6.24 1.62
N ILE A 6 -12.57 5.79 0.48
CA ILE A 6 -12.12 6.69 -0.59
C ILE A 6 -13.35 7.27 -1.26
N ALA A 7 -13.54 8.58 -1.16
CA ALA A 7 -14.61 9.27 -1.88
C ALA A 7 -14.11 9.66 -3.27
N VAL A 8 -14.76 9.15 -4.32
CA VAL A 8 -14.39 9.42 -5.72
C VAL A 8 -15.33 10.45 -6.32
N LYS A 9 -14.79 11.59 -6.76
CA LYS A 9 -15.53 12.62 -7.50
C LYS A 9 -15.17 12.54 -8.99
N LYS A 10 -16.16 12.29 -9.84
CA LYS A 10 -15.95 12.24 -11.30
C LYS A 10 -16.08 13.64 -11.90
N VAL A 11 -15.15 14.01 -12.78
CA VAL A 11 -15.13 15.30 -13.47
C VAL A 11 -14.66 15.12 -14.90
N THR A 12 -15.10 16.00 -15.82
CA THR A 12 -14.56 15.99 -17.17
C THR A 12 -13.21 16.72 -17.24
N ALA A 13 -12.40 16.40 -18.24
CA ALA A 13 -11.15 17.14 -18.51
C ALA A 13 -11.37 18.64 -18.76
N THR A 14 -12.55 19.04 -19.27
CA THR A 14 -12.92 20.44 -19.47
C THR A 14 -13.19 21.11 -18.12
N ASP A 15 -14.01 20.49 -17.27
CA ASP A 15 -14.31 21.03 -15.93
C ASP A 15 -13.03 21.18 -15.11
N LEU A 16 -12.14 20.17 -15.17
CA LEU A 16 -10.86 20.21 -14.48
C LEU A 16 -10.02 21.41 -14.91
N ARG A 17 -10.00 21.72 -16.21
CA ARG A 17 -9.24 22.86 -16.75
C ARG A 17 -9.80 24.18 -16.23
N ASP A 18 -11.12 24.32 -16.23
CA ASP A 18 -11.79 25.57 -15.85
C ASP A 18 -11.73 25.82 -14.33
N LYS A 19 -11.70 24.75 -13.52
CA LYS A 19 -11.76 24.82 -12.04
C LYS A 19 -10.59 24.12 -11.36
N LEU A 20 -9.40 24.16 -11.98
CA LEU A 20 -8.22 23.43 -11.53
C LEU A 20 -7.90 23.63 -10.03
N LYS A 21 -7.86 24.89 -9.59
CA LYS A 21 -7.56 25.23 -8.17
C LYS A 21 -8.57 24.63 -7.20
N THR A 22 -9.83 24.52 -7.60
CA THR A 22 -10.88 23.94 -6.76
C THR A 22 -10.69 22.43 -6.64
N TYR A 23 -10.48 21.74 -7.76
CA TYR A 23 -10.31 20.28 -7.75
C TYR A 23 -9.01 19.83 -7.07
N LEU A 24 -7.92 20.61 -7.17
CA LEU A 24 -6.69 20.34 -6.42
C LEU A 24 -6.90 20.43 -4.90
N LYS A 25 -7.71 21.39 -4.42
CA LYS A 25 -8.08 21.47 -3.01
C LYS A 25 -9.01 20.33 -2.58
N GLU A 26 -9.91 19.91 -3.46
CA GLU A 26 -10.84 18.82 -3.19
C GLU A 26 -10.19 17.45 -3.17
N ALA A 27 -9.10 17.24 -3.93
CA ALA A 27 -8.35 15.98 -4.00
C ALA A 27 -7.40 15.78 -2.81
N THR A 28 -7.80 16.23 -1.61
CA THR A 28 -7.07 16.10 -0.36
C THR A 28 -7.92 15.35 0.67
N ALA A 29 -7.29 14.78 1.70
CA ALA A 29 -7.97 14.10 2.82
C ALA A 29 -8.85 12.92 2.38
N ASN A 30 -8.25 11.91 1.72
CA ASN A 30 -8.90 10.67 1.25
C ASN A 30 -9.99 10.88 0.19
N ARG A 31 -9.92 12.00 -0.54
CA ARG A 31 -10.79 12.29 -1.69
C ARG A 31 -9.97 12.23 -2.96
N VAL A 32 -10.50 11.53 -3.94
CA VAL A 32 -9.86 11.30 -5.22
C VAL A 32 -10.73 11.88 -6.31
N VAL A 33 -10.14 12.59 -7.26
CA VAL A 33 -10.86 13.12 -8.42
C VAL A 33 -10.56 12.24 -9.63
N LEU A 34 -11.58 11.56 -10.16
CA LEU A 34 -11.49 10.81 -11.40
C LEU A 34 -11.74 11.74 -12.58
N VAL A 35 -10.70 11.98 -13.38
CA VAL A 35 -10.72 12.84 -14.55
C VAL A 35 -11.06 11.99 -15.77
N GLU A 36 -12.26 12.17 -16.29
CA GLU A 36 -12.73 11.49 -17.50
C GLU A 36 -12.36 12.30 -18.74
N ASN A 37 -11.75 11.63 -19.72
CA ASN A 37 -11.37 12.23 -20.99
C ASN A 37 -11.90 11.35 -22.12
N ARG A 38 -12.49 11.96 -23.15
CA ARG A 38 -12.99 11.23 -24.32
C ARG A 38 -11.87 10.61 -25.17
N ARG A 39 -10.65 11.15 -25.08
CA ARG A 39 -9.50 10.76 -25.92
C ARG A 39 -8.43 9.95 -25.18
N GLN A 40 -8.52 9.82 -23.86
CA GLN A 40 -7.53 9.13 -23.04
C GLN A 40 -8.23 8.32 -21.95
N PRO A 41 -7.62 7.22 -21.47
CA PRO A 41 -8.11 6.54 -20.29
C PRO A 41 -8.31 7.50 -19.11
N PRO A 42 -9.36 7.31 -18.29
CA PRO A 42 -9.57 8.10 -17.09
C PRO A 42 -8.36 8.05 -16.15
N LYS A 43 -8.05 9.18 -15.53
CA LYS A 43 -6.91 9.31 -14.61
C LYS A 43 -7.36 9.81 -13.25
N TYR A 44 -6.73 9.31 -12.20
CA TYR A 44 -6.97 9.80 -10.85
C TYR A 44 -6.05 10.97 -10.54
N LEU A 45 -6.63 12.05 -10.02
CA LEU A 45 -5.93 13.14 -9.36
C LEU A 45 -6.05 12.93 -7.85
N VAL A 46 -4.91 12.89 -7.18
CA VAL A 46 -4.75 12.62 -5.76
C VAL A 46 -3.71 13.57 -5.17
N ASP A 47 -3.75 13.78 -3.86
CA ASP A 47 -2.66 14.43 -3.15
C ASP A 47 -1.42 13.52 -3.05
N LYS A 48 -0.27 14.15 -2.80
CA LYS A 48 1.02 13.46 -2.77
C LYS A 48 1.11 12.45 -1.63
N ASP A 49 0.68 12.83 -0.42
CA ASP A 49 0.81 11.97 0.75
C ASP A 49 -0.04 10.70 0.58
N PHE A 50 -1.21 10.85 -0.04
CA PHE A 50 -2.07 9.73 -0.43
C PHE A 50 -1.40 8.83 -1.48
N LEU A 51 -0.79 9.40 -2.52
CA LEU A 51 -0.06 8.62 -3.52
C LEU A 51 1.12 7.86 -2.90
N ASP A 52 1.91 8.53 -2.09
CA ASP A 52 3.08 7.95 -1.41
C ASP A 52 2.63 6.80 -0.50
N SER A 53 1.50 6.95 0.21
CA SER A 53 0.90 5.87 1.01
C SER A 53 0.49 4.66 0.15
N LEU A 54 -0.16 4.89 -0.99
CA LEU A 54 -0.56 3.83 -1.91
C LEU A 54 0.64 3.09 -2.51
N VAL A 55 1.69 3.83 -2.88
CA VAL A 55 2.93 3.23 -3.41
C VAL A 55 3.58 2.37 -2.33
N ASN A 56 3.69 2.87 -1.10
CA ASN A 56 4.26 2.09 0.01
C ASN A 56 3.46 0.81 0.30
N GLU A 57 2.14 0.88 0.29
CA GLU A 57 1.28 -0.30 0.48
C GLU A 57 1.45 -1.30 -0.67
N ARG A 58 1.52 -0.82 -1.92
CA ARG A 58 1.79 -1.66 -3.10
C ARG A 58 3.14 -2.39 -2.97
N GLU A 59 4.21 -1.68 -2.60
CA GLU A 59 5.53 -2.30 -2.45
C GLU A 59 5.52 -3.36 -1.34
N SER A 60 4.83 -3.10 -0.22
CA SER A 60 4.66 -4.10 0.85
C SER A 60 3.88 -5.33 0.38
N MET A 61 2.83 -5.15 -0.42
CA MET A 61 2.09 -6.25 -1.03
C MET A 61 2.94 -7.04 -2.03
N LEU A 62 3.74 -6.38 -2.86
CA LEU A 62 4.63 -7.04 -3.82
C LEU A 62 5.72 -7.85 -3.11
N ALA A 63 6.34 -7.29 -2.07
CA ALA A 63 7.30 -8.01 -1.24
C ALA A 63 6.66 -9.26 -0.60
N THR A 64 5.41 -9.15 -0.14
CA THR A 64 4.67 -10.30 0.38
C THR A 64 4.42 -11.36 -0.70
N LEU A 65 4.02 -10.93 -1.91
CA LEU A 65 3.82 -11.84 -3.04
C LEU A 65 5.12 -12.52 -3.50
N GLU A 66 6.24 -11.82 -3.42
CA GLU A 66 7.57 -12.37 -3.70
C GLU A 66 7.93 -13.47 -2.71
N ILE A 67 7.72 -13.23 -1.41
CA ILE A 67 7.89 -14.26 -0.37
C ILE A 67 6.98 -15.46 -0.65
N LEU A 68 5.70 -15.22 -0.96
CA LEU A 68 4.71 -16.27 -1.24
C LEU A 68 5.01 -17.07 -2.53
N ALA A 69 5.73 -16.49 -3.48
CA ALA A 69 6.15 -17.18 -4.70
C ALA A 69 7.24 -18.22 -4.41
N ASP A 70 8.07 -17.99 -3.39
CA ASP A 70 9.01 -18.98 -2.87
C ASP A 70 8.29 -19.96 -1.93
N ARG A 71 7.95 -21.13 -2.45
CA ARG A 71 7.21 -22.16 -1.70
C ARG A 71 7.99 -22.68 -0.50
N GLU A 72 9.31 -22.84 -0.61
CA GLU A 72 10.12 -23.38 0.48
C GLU A 72 10.21 -22.37 1.62
N LEU A 73 10.48 -21.10 1.29
CA LEU A 73 10.47 -20.03 2.28
C LEU A 73 9.10 -19.86 2.92
N THR A 74 8.03 -19.91 2.12
CA THR A 74 6.65 -19.81 2.61
C THR A 74 6.30 -20.92 3.59
N ASP A 75 6.59 -22.17 3.26
CA ASP A 75 6.31 -23.32 4.14
C ASP A 75 7.10 -23.22 5.45
N ARG A 76 8.36 -22.76 5.40
CA ARG A 76 9.17 -22.47 6.59
C ARG A 76 8.55 -21.38 7.45
N LEU A 77 8.14 -20.25 6.86
CA LEU A 77 7.51 -19.15 7.58
C LEU A 77 6.17 -19.56 8.20
N LEU A 78 5.35 -20.33 7.50
CA LEU A 78 4.08 -20.86 8.03
C LEU A 78 4.29 -21.89 9.14
N THR A 79 5.38 -22.63 9.11
CA THR A 79 5.75 -23.56 10.18
C THR A 79 6.19 -22.77 11.41
N LEU A 80 7.09 -21.80 11.22
CA LEU A 80 7.56 -20.91 12.28
C LEU A 80 6.41 -20.13 12.93
N SER A 81 5.46 -19.62 12.15
CA SER A 81 4.33 -18.86 12.69
C SER A 81 3.44 -19.67 13.64
N LYS A 82 3.49 -21.00 13.59
CA LYS A 82 2.74 -21.88 14.51
C LYS A 82 3.45 -22.05 15.85
N THR A 83 4.77 -21.93 15.89
CA THR A 83 5.58 -22.21 17.08
C THR A 83 6.24 -20.95 17.65
N ILE A 84 6.14 -19.81 16.96
CA ILE A 84 6.89 -18.59 17.32
C ILE A 84 6.60 -18.10 18.74
N ASP A 85 5.34 -18.15 19.19
CA ASP A 85 4.99 -17.74 20.55
C ASP A 85 5.63 -18.65 21.61
N GLU A 86 5.67 -19.96 21.34
CA GLU A 86 6.30 -20.95 22.22
C GLU A 86 7.83 -20.82 22.20
N ASP A 87 8.41 -20.54 21.03
CA ASP A 87 9.86 -20.33 20.85
C ASP A 87 10.34 -19.03 21.51
N VAL A 88 9.52 -17.97 21.49
CA VAL A 88 9.75 -16.73 22.25
C VAL A 88 9.71 -17.03 23.75
N ALA A 89 8.65 -17.68 24.23
CA ALA A 89 8.47 -17.97 25.66
C ALA A 89 9.59 -18.88 26.22
N ALA A 90 10.12 -19.76 25.38
CA ALA A 90 11.23 -20.65 25.73
C ALA A 90 12.62 -20.04 25.51
N GLY A 91 12.73 -18.79 25.04
CA GLY A 91 14.01 -18.13 24.79
C GLY A 91 14.86 -18.77 23.69
N ARG A 92 14.24 -19.48 22.74
CA ARG A 92 14.92 -20.21 21.66
C ARG A 92 15.23 -19.35 20.44
N LEU A 93 14.64 -18.15 20.35
CA LEU A 93 14.90 -17.23 19.26
C LEU A 93 16.26 -16.54 19.45
N LEU A 94 17.14 -16.74 18.47
CA LEU A 94 18.41 -16.04 18.38
C LEU A 94 18.19 -14.64 17.82
N THR A 95 18.89 -13.64 18.37
CA THR A 95 18.91 -12.32 17.78
C THR A 95 19.73 -12.31 16.50
N THR A 96 19.54 -11.29 15.66
CA THR A 96 20.38 -11.09 14.47
C THR A 96 21.87 -10.97 14.82
N ALA A 97 22.20 -10.41 16.00
CA ALA A 97 23.57 -10.37 16.49
C ALA A 97 24.12 -11.76 16.84
N ASP A 98 23.28 -12.65 17.37
CA ASP A 98 23.67 -14.03 17.70
C ASP A 98 23.90 -14.90 16.45
N VAL A 99 23.16 -14.65 15.37
CA VAL A 99 23.24 -15.45 14.12
C VAL A 99 24.32 -14.95 13.17
N PHE A 100 24.46 -13.63 13.02
CA PHE A 100 25.36 -13.01 12.05
C PHE A 100 26.66 -12.48 12.67
N GLY A 101 26.98 -12.92 13.89
CA GLY A 101 28.12 -12.48 14.67
C GLY A 101 29.41 -12.27 13.87
N LYS A 102 29.64 -11.00 13.51
CA LYS A 102 30.89 -10.24 13.55
C LYS A 102 30.59 -8.82 13.98
#